data_AF-A0A9D6Q595-F1
#
_entry.id   AF-A0A9D6Q595-F1
#
_cell.length_a   1.000
_cell.length_b   1.000
_cell.length_c   1.000
_cell.angle_alpha   90.00
_cell.angle_beta   90.00
_cell.angle_gamma   90.00
#
_symmetry.space_group_name_H-M   'P 1'
#
loop_
_entity.id
_entity.type
_entity.pdbx_description
1 polymer ?
#
loop_
_entity_poly.entity_id
_entity_poly.type
_entity_poly.pdbx_seq_one_letter_code
_entity_poly.pdbx_strand_id
1 'polypeptide(L)'
;MIVLDTGPIVALFDKDDNYHNRSIDILREISEPLITTWPVITEAFYLLNFSYQVQDDLWEFIERGGVTIHPLEADICRRCRELMKKYHDLPMDLADATLVALGEK
;
A
#
# COMPACT_ATOMS: atom_id res chain seq x y z
N MET A 1 1.89 -14.47 -1.79
CA MET A 1 1.49 -13.20 -1.15
C MET A 1 2.03 -12.09 -2.01
N ILE A 2 1.24 -11.06 -2.28
CA ILE A 2 1.66 -9.91 -3.08
C ILE A 2 1.63 -8.68 -2.17
N VAL A 3 2.72 -7.92 -2.20
CA VAL A 3 2.80 -6.65 -1.47
C VAL A 3 2.11 -5.57 -2.30
N LEU A 4 1.14 -4.89 -1.71
CA LEU A 4 0.30 -3.88 -2.34
C LEU A 4 0.77 -2.48 -1.91
N ASP A 5 1.07 -1.66 -2.91
CA ASP A 5 1.58 -0.30 -2.77
C ASP A 5 0.46 0.76 -2.86
N THR A 6 0.77 2.00 -2.49
CA THR A 6 -0.13 3.16 -2.50
C THR A 6 -0.73 3.37 -3.89
N GLY A 7 0.08 3.32 -4.95
CA GLY A 7 -0.36 3.61 -6.32
C GLY A 7 -1.53 2.74 -6.79
N PRO A 8 -1.41 1.39 -6.78
CA PRO A 8 -2.51 0.49 -7.12
C PRO A 8 -3.75 0.63 -6.23
N ILE A 9 -3.59 0.98 -4.94
CA ILE A 9 -4.73 1.26 -4.05
C ILE A 9 -5.45 2.52 -4.54
N VAL A 10 -4.73 3.62 -4.74
CA VAL A 10 -5.33 4.87 -5.21
C VAL A 10 -6.01 4.68 -6.56
N ALA A 11 -5.36 4.02 -7.52
CA ALA A 11 -5.94 3.75 -8.82
C ALA A 11 -7.20 2.86 -8.73
N LEU A 12 -7.28 1.93 -7.77
CA LEU A 12 -8.48 1.12 -7.57
C LEU A 12 -9.70 1.96 -7.16
N PHE A 13 -9.50 3.00 -6.36
CA PHE A 13 -10.57 3.80 -5.75
C PHE A 13 -10.84 5.13 -6.46
N ASP A 14 -9.84 5.71 -7.10
CA ASP A 14 -9.99 6.87 -7.98
C ASP A 14 -10.35 6.42 -9.40
N LYS A 15 -11.63 6.52 -9.75
CA LYS A 15 -12.17 6.18 -11.08
C LYS A 15 -11.56 7.01 -12.21
N ASP A 16 -11.04 8.20 -11.90
CA ASP A 16 -10.46 9.12 -12.86
C ASP A 16 -8.94 8.90 -13.02
N ASP A 17 -8.33 7.99 -12.23
CA ASP A 17 -6.94 7.58 -12.38
C ASP A 17 -6.72 6.81 -13.69
N ASN A 18 -5.64 7.16 -14.40
CA ASN A 18 -5.29 6.56 -15.69
C ASN A 18 -5.09 5.04 -15.63
N TYR A 19 -4.80 4.49 -14.45
CA TYR A 19 -4.57 3.07 -14.20
C TYR A 19 -5.76 2.38 -13.53
N HIS A 20 -6.92 3.04 -13.38
CA HIS A 20 -8.09 2.47 -12.70
C HIS A 20 -8.52 1.12 -13.27
N ASN A 21 -8.84 1.08 -14.56
CA ASN A 21 -9.28 -0.15 -15.22
C ASN A 21 -8.21 -1.25 -15.16
N ARG A 22 -6.93 -0.87 -15.35
CA ARG A 22 -5.81 -1.81 -15.28
C ARG A 22 -5.66 -2.41 -13.88
N SER A 23 -5.86 -1.60 -12.84
CA SER A 23 -5.78 -2.05 -11.44
C SER A 23 -6.92 -3.01 -11.12
N ILE A 24 -8.14 -2.73 -11.58
CA ILE A 24 -9.29 -3.64 -11.47
C ILE A 24 -9.01 -4.98 -12.16
N ASP A 25 -8.53 -4.94 -13.40
CA ASP A 25 -8.30 -6.17 -14.17
C ASP A 25 -7.23 -7.03 -13.52
N ILE A 26 -6.12 -6.43 -13.05
CA ILE A 26 -5.06 -7.15 -12.32
C ILE A 26 -5.59 -7.73 -11.01
N LEU A 27 -6.35 -6.96 -10.22
CA LEU A 27 -6.89 -7.45 -8.94
C LEU A 27 -7.83 -8.64 -9.12
N ARG A 28 -8.57 -8.71 -10.24
CA ARG A 28 -9.44 -9.85 -10.56
C ARG A 28 -8.68 -11.12 -10.90
N GLU A 29 -7.44 -10.99 -11.39
CA GLU A 29 -6.59 -12.11 -11.77
C GLU A 29 -5.72 -12.63 -10.61
N ILE A 30 -5.46 -11.79 -9.61
CA ILE A 30 -4.69 -12.18 -8.42
C ILE A 30 -5.51 -13.12 -7.54
N SER A 31 -4.91 -14.26 -7.18
CA SER A 31 -5.50 -15.23 -6.25
C SER A 31 -4.74 -15.31 -4.92
N GLU A 32 -3.54 -14.74 -4.88
CA GLU A 32 -2.67 -14.66 -3.72
C GLU A 32 -3.17 -13.61 -2.73
N PRO A 33 -2.96 -13.83 -1.41
CA PRO A 33 -3.26 -12.81 -0.42
C PRO A 33 -2.50 -11.51 -0.69
N LEU A 34 -3.23 -10.39 -0.66
CA LEU A 34 -2.69 -9.03 -0.72
C LEU A 34 -2.31 -8.57 0.68
N ILE A 35 -1.11 -8.02 0.82
CA ILE A 35 -0.60 -7.48 2.08
C ILE A 35 -0.05 -6.07 1.89
N THR A 36 -0.20 -5.20 2.88
CA THR A 36 0.36 -3.84 2.87
C THR A 36 0.70 -3.40 4.29
N THR A 37 1.03 -2.12 4.50
CA THR A 37 1.40 -1.54 5.80
C THR A 37 0.65 -0.24 6.07
N TRP A 38 0.56 0.17 7.33
CA TRP A 38 -0.11 1.41 7.71
C TRP A 38 0.46 2.68 7.04
N PRO A 39 1.78 2.82 6.80
CA PRO A 39 2.31 3.94 6.02
C PRO A 39 1.73 4.05 4.61
N VAL A 40 1.61 2.93 3.87
CA VAL A 40 0.95 2.90 2.55
C VAL A 40 -0.52 3.28 2.66
N ILE A 41 -1.24 2.72 3.63
CA ILE A 41 -2.65 3.08 3.86
C ILE A 41 -2.78 4.58 4.19
N THR A 42 -1.85 5.13 4.99
CA THR A 42 -1.85 6.55 5.33
C THR A 42 -1.70 7.43 4.09
N GLU A 43 -0.79 7.09 3.18
CA GLU A 43 -0.63 7.80 1.91
C GLU A 43 -1.87 7.66 1.02
N ALA A 44 -2.45 6.46 0.93
CA ALA A 44 -3.66 6.24 0.16
C ALA A 44 -4.82 7.11 0.67
N PHE A 45 -5.06 7.16 1.98
CA PHE A 45 -6.05 8.06 2.57
C PHE A 45 -5.74 9.53 2.28
N TYR A 46 -4.47 9.93 2.35
CA TYR A 46 -4.05 11.29 2.03
C TYR A 46 -4.35 11.65 0.56
N LEU A 47 -4.05 10.75 -0.38
CA LEU A 47 -4.27 10.98 -1.82
C LEU A 47 -5.76 10.92 -2.21
N LEU A 48 -6.56 10.09 -1.52
CA LEU A 48 -8.01 9.97 -1.74
C LEU A 48 -8.83 11.03 -0.98
N ASN A 49 -8.19 12.04 -0.37
CA ASN A 49 -8.86 13.04 0.47
C ASN A 49 -9.83 13.97 -0.28
N PHE A 50 -9.91 13.86 -1.60
CA PHE A 50 -10.86 14.60 -2.43
C PHE A 50 -12.31 14.14 -2.23
N SER A 51 -12.54 12.95 -1.67
CA SER A 51 -13.88 12.42 -1.40
C SER A 51 -13.93 11.55 -0.15
N TYR A 52 -14.76 11.95 0.82
CA TYR A 52 -15.05 11.12 2.00
C TYR A 52 -15.58 9.74 1.60
N GLN A 53 -16.47 9.66 0.61
CA GLN A 53 -17.04 8.37 0.19
C GLN A 53 -15.95 7.41 -0.30
N VAL A 54 -14.96 7.93 -1.03
CA VAL A 54 -13.87 7.09 -1.57
C VAL A 54 -12.95 6.60 -0.45
N GLN A 55 -12.73 7.42 0.58
CA GLN A 55 -12.04 7.00 1.80
C GLN A 55 -12.84 5.95 2.60
N ASP A 56 -14.16 6.09 2.66
CA ASP A 56 -15.08 5.13 3.30
C ASP A 56 -15.08 3.79 2.54
N ASP A 57 -15.06 3.82 1.21
CA ASP A 57 -14.96 2.63 0.36
C ASP A 57 -13.61 1.90 0.58
N LEU A 58 -12.51 2.64 0.80
CA LEU A 58 -11.21 2.05 1.18
C LEU A 58 -11.28 1.38 2.56
N TRP A 59 -11.99 1.99 3.53
CA TRP A 59 -12.25 1.33 4.82
C TRP A 59 -13.03 0.03 4.65
N GLU A 60 -14.13 0.05 3.88
CA GLU A 60 -14.94 -1.14 3.62
C GLU A 60 -14.10 -2.25 2.96
N PHE A 61 -13.21 -1.90 2.03
CA PHE A 61 -12.29 -2.85 1.40
C PHE A 61 -11.34 -3.49 2.40
N ILE A 62 -10.77 -2.72 3.33
CA ILE A 62 -9.91 -3.22 4.41
C ILE A 62 -10.71 -4.15 5.34
N GLU A 63 -11.90 -3.73 5.78
CA GLU A 63 -12.74 -4.50 6.71
C GLU A 63 -13.23 -5.82 6.11
N ARG A 64 -13.48 -5.83 4.79
CA ARG A 64 -13.85 -7.04 4.04
C ARG A 64 -12.66 -7.96 3.75
N GLY A 65 -11.44 -7.59 4.16
CA GLY A 65 -10.24 -8.39 3.95
C GLY A 65 -9.67 -8.31 2.54
N GLY A 66 -10.00 -7.25 1.78
CA GLY A 66 -9.45 -7.00 0.45
C GLY A 66 -7.93 -6.80 0.46
N VAL A 67 -7.38 -6.33 1.58
CA VAL A 67 -5.94 -6.31 1.86
C VAL A 67 -5.70 -6.54 3.35
N THR A 68 -4.64 -7.28 3.68
CA THR A 68 -4.19 -7.46 5.06
C THR A 68 -3.15 -6.39 5.40
N ILE A 69 -3.32 -5.69 6.52
CA ILE A 69 -2.33 -4.71 6.99
C ILE A 69 -1.36 -5.40 7.95
N HIS A 70 -0.10 -5.52 7.55
CA HIS A 70 0.96 -6.10 8.38
C HIS A 70 1.39 -5.13 9.48
N PRO A 71 1.49 -5.57 10.75
CA PRO A 71 1.98 -4.73 11.83
C PRO A 71 3.46 -4.36 11.66
N LEU A 72 3.84 -3.15 12.06
CA LEU A 72 5.23 -2.71 12.06
C LEU A 72 5.91 -3.12 13.37
N GLU A 73 6.43 -4.35 13.39
CA GLU A 73 7.21 -4.88 14.50
C GLU A 73 8.62 -4.26 14.58
N ALA A 74 9.29 -4.44 15.73
CA ALA A 74 10.58 -3.78 15.99
C ALA A 74 11.71 -4.22 15.04
N ASP A 75 11.66 -5.43 14.52
CA ASP A 75 12.57 -5.94 13.49
C ASP A 75 12.35 -5.24 12.14
N ILE A 76 11.09 -5.08 11.72
CA ILE A 76 10.72 -4.33 10.51
C ILE A 76 11.16 -2.88 10.64
N CYS A 77 10.86 -2.22 11.75
CA CYS A 77 11.29 -0.83 11.99
C CYS A 77 12.81 -0.65 11.91
N ARG A 78 13.58 -1.60 12.46
CA ARG A 78 15.05 -1.60 12.34
C ARG A 78 15.47 -1.75 10.89
N ARG A 79 14.82 -2.65 10.15
CA ARG A 79 15.13 -2.88 8.74
C ARG A 79 14.81 -1.68 7.87
N CYS A 80 13.66 -1.03 8.06
CA CYS A 80 13.31 0.21 7.37
C CYS A 80 14.40 1.29 7.57
N ARG A 81 14.88 1.47 8.80
CA ARG A 81 15.97 2.43 9.09
C ARG A 81 17.25 2.10 8.31
N GLU A 82 17.61 0.83 8.19
CA GLU A 82 18.78 0.41 7.40
C GLU A 82 18.59 0.66 5.91
N LEU A 83 17.40 0.36 5.38
CA LEU A 83 17.05 0.58 3.97
C LEU A 83 17.06 2.06 3.62
N MET A 84 16.38 2.91 4.40
CA MET A 84 16.37 4.35 4.20
C MET A 84 17.78 4.96 4.32
N LYS A 85 18.63 4.43 5.21
CA LYS A 85 20.05 4.83 5.27
C LYS A 85 20.81 4.41 4.01
N LYS A 86 20.59 3.19 3.52
CA LYS A 86 21.24 2.65 2.32
C LYS A 86 20.86 3.44 1.07
N TYR A 87 19.59 3.76 0.91
CA TYR A 87 19.04 4.43 -0.27
C TYR A 87 18.86 5.94 -0.08
N HIS A 88 19.55 6.57 0.86
CA HIS A 88 19.37 8.00 1.13
C HIS A 88 19.63 8.93 -0.08
N ASP A 89 20.45 8.49 -1.04
CA ASP A 89 20.77 9.24 -2.28
C ASP A 89 19.66 9.15 -3.35
N LEU A 90 18.70 8.23 -3.20
CA LEU A 90 17.47 8.12 -3.99
C LEU A 90 16.32 8.03 -2.98
N PRO A 91 15.71 9.16 -2.57
CA PRO A 91 14.94 9.24 -1.34
C PRO A 91 13.85 8.18 -1.28
N MET A 92 14.12 7.11 -0.52
CA MET A 92 13.17 6.09 -0.13
C MET A 92 12.38 6.62 1.06
N ASP A 93 11.07 6.71 0.91
CA ASP A 93 10.19 7.10 2.00
C ASP A 93 9.89 5.91 2.94
N LEU A 94 9.07 6.18 3.95
CA LEU A 94 8.71 5.18 4.94
C LEU A 94 7.80 4.09 4.35
N ALA A 95 6.90 4.43 3.43
CA ALA A 95 6.00 3.48 2.80
C ALA A 95 6.81 2.45 2.02
N ASP A 96 7.66 2.92 1.09
CA ASP A 96 8.59 2.10 0.32
C ASP A 96 9.46 1.22 1.21
N ALA A 97 10.06 1.82 2.26
CA ALA A 97 10.93 1.09 3.17
C ALA A 97 10.19 -0.07 3.87
N THR A 98 8.93 0.14 4.26
CA THR A 98 8.13 -0.91 4.89
C THR A 98 7.74 -2.03 3.93
N LEU A 99 7.46 -1.70 2.65
CA LEU A 99 7.13 -2.71 1.65
C LEU A 99 8.35 -3.57 1.28
N VAL A 100 9.52 -2.94 1.11
CA VAL A 100 10.77 -3.66 0.85
C VAL A 100 11.14 -4.54 2.05
N ALA A 101 11.06 -4.01 3.28
CA ALA A 101 11.33 -4.79 4.49
C ALA A 101 10.37 -5.99 4.65
N LEU A 102 9.12 -5.85 4.23
CA LEU A 102 8.14 -6.93 4.23
C LEU A 102 8.42 -7.97 3.14
N GLY A 103 8.82 -7.53 1.94
CA GLY A 103 9.12 -8.42 0.80
C GLY A 103 10.46 -9.15 0.89
N GLU A 104 11.37 -8.75 1.79
CA GLU A 104 12.62 -9.46 2.06
C GLU A 104 12.44 -10.70 2.97
N LYS A 105 11.25 -10.88 3.57
CA LYS A 105 10.91 -12.06 4.40
C LYS A 105 10.38 -13.21 3.56
#